data_AF-A0A535TJC0-F1
#
_entry.id   AF-A0A535TJC0-F1
#
_cell.length_a   1.000
_cell.length_b   1.000
_cell.length_c   1.000
_cell.angle_alpha   90.00
_cell.angle_beta   90.00
_cell.angle_gamma   90.00
#
_symmetry.space_group_name_H-M   'P 1'
#
loop_
_entity.id
_entity.type
_entity.pdbx_description
1 polymer ?
#
loop_
_entity_poly.entity_id
_entity_poly.type
_entity_poly.pdbx_seq_one_letter_code
_entity_poly.pdbx_strand_id
1 'polypeptide(L)'
;MVLFTAELADSRVQIREHHLYLSSQYLVSVHLEPSEPLVGLRERIKSNPDLAHRSLPYLFYLVVDHLVDSLFPVLEKLDDATDEVEEGIIKRPDTAALSELSDLKRAVVDLRKVLGAQRDVFQRLTTRAIGEVGDQEMSIYYRDVYDHLVRQYETVDSLRDLLSTSMDVYLSTVSNRLNLRITRLTVFSTLFLPLTFISGFFGMNFGWYRTGLDLLAAGGRDHGPDNAGPALLLPPQRLDLTRRGVDDAAGNLGVLVEVVAGADPMVAVGDGQGDFGLPDPAANQQDRR
;
A
#
# COMPACT_ATOMS: atom_id res chain seq x y z
N MET A 1 9.48 17.17 18.21
CA MET A 1 9.44 15.72 17.94
C MET A 1 8.53 15.49 16.75
N VAL A 2 8.92 14.63 15.81
CA VAL A 2 8.04 14.21 14.70
C VAL A 2 7.56 12.81 15.01
N LEU A 3 6.25 12.61 14.96
CA LEU A 3 5.60 11.31 15.02
C LEU A 3 4.89 11.05 13.72
N PHE A 4 4.82 9.78 13.36
CA PHE A 4 4.03 9.35 12.24
C PHE A 4 2.87 8.52 12.78
N THR A 5 1.70 8.74 12.19
CA THR A 5 0.52 7.89 12.32
C THR A 5 0.22 7.29 10.96
N ALA A 6 -0.71 6.35 10.92
CA ALA A 6 -1.22 5.85 9.66
C ALA A 6 -2.74 5.82 9.68
N GLU A 7 -3.33 5.97 8.51
CA GLU A 7 -4.75 5.77 8.29
C GLU A 7 -4.93 4.84 7.09
N LEU A 8 -5.94 3.96 7.16
CA LEU A 8 -6.32 3.12 6.03
C LEU A 8 -7.43 3.81 5.25
N ALA A 9 -7.10 4.37 4.08
CA ALA A 9 -8.03 5.02 3.17
C ALA A 9 -7.97 4.34 1.80
N ASP A 10 -9.13 3.93 1.26
CA ASP A 10 -9.25 3.24 -0.05
C ASP A 10 -8.31 2.03 -0.20
N SER A 11 -8.22 1.19 0.84
CA SER A 11 -7.31 0.02 0.91
C SER A 11 -5.83 0.37 0.77
N ARG A 12 -5.46 1.63 1.03
CA ARG A 12 -4.07 2.10 1.06
C ARG A 12 -3.76 2.70 2.40
N VAL A 13 -2.59 2.36 2.92
CA VAL A 13 -2.06 2.97 4.14
C VAL A 13 -1.47 4.32 3.77
N GLN A 14 -2.04 5.38 4.33
CA GLN A 14 -1.52 6.73 4.21
C GLN A 14 -0.79 7.08 5.50
N ILE A 15 0.50 7.39 5.38
CA ILE A 15 1.32 7.83 6.51
C ILE A 15 1.09 9.32 6.71
N ARG A 16 0.80 9.72 7.95
CA ARG A 16 0.60 11.12 8.32
C ARG A 16 1.65 11.58 9.31
N GLU A 17 2.10 12.82 9.13
CA GLU A 17 3.14 13.45 9.95
C GLU A 17 2.53 14.38 11.00
N HIS A 18 2.97 14.21 12.24
CA HIS A 18 2.61 15.05 13.38
C HIS A 18 3.87 15.65 13.99
N HIS A 19 3.93 16.98 13.99
CA HIS A 19 5.06 17.73 14.54
C HIS A 19 4.65 18.27 15.91
N LEU A 20 5.29 17.77 16.96
CA LEU A 20 5.05 18.19 18.34
C LEU A 20 6.17 19.11 18.83
N TYR A 21 5.82 20.26 19.38
CA TYR A 21 6.74 21.20 20.01
C TYR A 21 6.36 21.42 21.47
N LEU A 22 7.31 21.15 22.37
CA LEU A 22 7.16 21.32 23.81
C LEU A 22 7.99 22.53 24.26
N SER A 23 7.33 23.50 24.87
CA SER A 23 7.91 24.65 25.55
C SER A 23 7.75 24.48 27.07
N SER A 24 8.33 25.38 27.88
CA SER A 24 8.09 25.40 29.34
C SER A 24 6.65 25.73 29.71
N GLN A 25 5.88 26.32 28.79
CA GLN A 25 4.52 26.82 29.06
C GLN A 25 3.47 26.26 28.12
N TYR A 26 3.86 25.72 26.97
CA TYR A 26 2.90 25.27 25.97
C TYR A 26 3.33 24.03 25.19
N LEU A 27 2.33 23.28 24.72
CA LEU A 27 2.47 22.16 23.80
C LEU A 27 1.74 22.51 22.51
N VAL A 28 2.43 22.40 21.37
CA VAL A 28 1.87 22.65 20.04
C VAL A 28 1.99 21.38 19.21
N SER A 29 0.89 20.94 18.60
CA SER A 29 0.88 19.93 17.54
C SER A 29 0.60 20.61 16.19
N VAL A 30 1.34 20.20 15.17
CA VAL A 30 1.21 20.69 13.79
C VAL A 30 1.05 19.50 12.86
N HIS A 31 0.02 19.51 12.01
CA HIS A 31 -0.27 18.46 11.05
C HIS A 31 -0.98 19.02 9.81
N LEU A 32 -0.92 18.28 8.70
CA LEU A 32 -1.43 18.74 7.40
C LEU A 32 -2.94 18.49 7.22
N GLU A 33 -3.43 17.40 7.77
CA GLU A 33 -4.84 16.98 7.64
C GLU A 33 -5.46 16.83 9.04
N PRO A 34 -6.79 16.96 9.18
CA PRO A 34 -7.47 16.71 10.45
C PRO A 34 -7.05 15.36 11.04
N SER A 35 -6.67 15.36 12.32
CA SER A 35 -6.22 14.17 13.02
C SER A 35 -7.34 13.65 13.91
N GLU A 36 -8.05 12.60 13.47
CA GLU A 36 -9.08 11.95 14.30
C GLU A 36 -8.56 11.54 15.69
N PRO A 37 -7.34 10.97 15.84
CA PRO A 37 -6.80 10.66 17.16
C PRO A 37 -6.70 11.90 18.06
N LEU A 38 -6.19 13.03 17.56
CA LEU A 38 -6.06 14.24 18.37
C LEU A 38 -7.44 14.83 18.73
N VAL A 39 -8.40 14.78 17.81
CA VAL A 39 -9.79 15.19 18.10
C VAL A 39 -10.38 14.33 19.22
N GLY A 40 -10.20 13.01 19.17
CA GLY A 40 -10.66 12.10 20.23
C GLY A 40 -10.00 12.39 21.58
N LEU A 41 -8.69 12.63 21.59
CA LEU A 41 -7.96 13.00 22.80
C LEU A 41 -8.45 14.33 23.38
N ARG A 42 -8.71 15.32 22.53
CA ARG A 42 -9.23 16.63 22.95
C ARG A 42 -10.56 16.50 23.67
N GLU A 43 -11.51 15.73 23.13
CA GLU A 43 -12.81 15.52 23.79
C GLU A 43 -12.66 14.77 25.12
N ARG A 44 -11.71 13.83 25.20
CA ARG A 44 -11.38 13.14 26.45
C ARG A 44 -10.81 14.09 27.51
N ILE A 45 -9.92 15.02 27.12
CA ILE A 45 -9.34 16.02 28.02
C ILE A 45 -10.41 17.01 28.48
N LYS A 46 -11.29 17.49 27.59
CA LYS A 46 -12.41 18.35 27.94
C LYS A 46 -13.36 17.70 28.96
N SER A 47 -13.59 16.41 28.79
CA SER A 47 -14.48 15.63 29.67
C SER A 47 -13.84 15.30 31.03
N ASN A 48 -12.51 15.33 31.13
CA ASN A 48 -11.77 15.08 32.36
C ASN A 48 -10.59 16.07 32.52
N PRO A 49 -10.87 17.30 33.00
CA PRO A 49 -9.88 18.36 33.11
C PRO A 49 -8.68 18.00 33.99
N ASP A 50 -8.82 17.09 34.94
CA ASP A 50 -7.73 16.66 35.84
C ASP A 50 -6.54 16.06 35.08
N LEU A 51 -6.77 15.53 33.87
CA LEU A 51 -5.72 15.04 32.97
C LEU A 51 -4.78 16.17 32.49
N ALA A 52 -5.32 17.37 32.28
CA ALA A 52 -4.54 18.54 31.84
C ALA A 52 -3.83 19.26 32.99
N HIS A 53 -4.28 19.10 34.24
CA HIS A 53 -3.75 19.82 35.39
C HIS A 53 -2.52 19.16 36.04
N ARG A 54 -2.14 17.94 35.63
CA ARG A 54 -1.01 17.20 36.23
C ARG A 54 0.34 17.86 35.96
N SER A 55 0.74 17.94 34.69
CA SER A 55 1.98 18.60 34.26
C SER A 55 2.02 18.67 32.73
N LEU A 56 2.73 19.67 32.19
CA LEU A 56 2.91 19.79 30.74
C LEU A 56 3.67 18.59 30.11
N PRO A 57 4.70 18.02 30.75
CA PRO A 57 5.32 16.77 30.29
C PRO A 57 4.36 15.57 30.26
N TYR A 58 3.44 15.47 31.22
CA TYR A 58 2.41 14.41 31.22
C TYR A 58 1.44 14.58 30.07
N LEU A 59 1.03 15.81 29.76
CA LEU A 59 0.18 16.10 28.61
C LEU A 59 0.87 15.76 27.28
N PHE A 60 2.18 16.03 27.18
CA PHE A 60 2.99 15.59 26.04
C PHE A 60 2.98 14.07 25.91
N TYR A 61 3.22 13.33 26.99
CA TYR A 61 3.10 11.87 26.99
C TYR A 61 1.73 11.41 26.49
N LEU A 62 0.63 11.96 27.02
CA LEU A 62 -0.72 11.57 26.60
C LEU A 62 -0.96 11.76 25.10
N VAL A 63 -0.49 12.87 24.53
CA VAL A 63 -0.59 13.13 23.07
C VAL A 63 0.21 12.11 22.28
N VAL A 64 1.44 11.85 22.71
CA VAL A 64 2.34 10.90 22.05
C VAL A 64 1.80 9.48 22.10
N ASP A 65 1.40 9.02 23.28
CA ASP A 65 0.82 7.71 23.55
C ASP A 65 -0.43 7.49 22.69
N HIS A 66 -1.36 8.45 22.68
CA HIS A 66 -2.58 8.33 21.91
C HIS A 66 -2.33 8.31 20.39
N LEU A 67 -1.35 9.08 19.89
CA LEU A 67 -0.94 9.03 18.49
C LEU A 67 -0.32 7.67 18.14
N VAL A 68 0.55 7.13 18.98
CA VAL A 68 1.16 5.81 18.77
C VAL A 68 0.10 4.71 18.81
N ASP A 69 -0.80 4.74 19.78
CA ASP A 69 -1.85 3.75 19.95
C ASP A 69 -2.87 3.74 18.82
N SER A 70 -3.07 4.89 18.14
CA SER A 70 -3.95 4.98 16.97
C SER A 70 -3.55 4.06 15.82
N LEU A 71 -2.32 3.53 15.84
CA LEU A 71 -1.85 2.61 14.83
C LEU A 71 -2.33 1.16 15.04
N PHE A 72 -2.67 0.74 16.26
CA PHE A 72 -3.12 -0.64 16.52
C PHE A 72 -4.33 -1.04 15.67
N PRO A 73 -5.41 -0.24 15.56
CA PRO A 73 -6.53 -0.56 14.67
C PRO A 73 -6.14 -0.65 13.19
N VAL A 74 -5.09 0.06 12.75
CA VAL A 74 -4.60 -0.03 11.38
C VAL A 74 -3.86 -1.34 11.16
N LEU A 75 -3.05 -1.77 12.13
CA LEU A 75 -2.36 -3.05 12.09
C LEU A 75 -3.35 -4.23 12.07
N GLU A 76 -4.41 -4.17 12.87
CA GLU A 76 -5.47 -5.18 12.87
C GLU A 76 -6.13 -5.31 11.49
N LYS A 77 -6.47 -4.20 10.84
CA LYS A 77 -7.02 -4.21 9.48
C LYS A 77 -6.04 -4.75 8.44
N LEU A 78 -4.74 -4.51 8.62
CA LEU A 78 -3.71 -5.06 7.72
C LEU A 78 -3.54 -6.57 7.91
N ASP A 79 -3.67 -7.05 9.14
CA ASP A 79 -3.70 -8.49 9.47
C ASP A 79 -4.89 -9.16 8.80
N ASP A 80 -6.11 -8.63 9.02
CA ASP A 80 -7.34 -9.12 8.39
C ASP A 80 -7.24 -9.13 6.85
N ALA A 81 -6.76 -8.04 6.24
CA ALA A 81 -6.57 -7.96 4.79
C ALA A 81 -5.53 -8.97 4.28
N THR A 82 -4.53 -9.29 5.10
CA THR A 82 -3.52 -10.28 4.74
C THR A 82 -4.12 -11.68 4.71
N ASP A 83 -4.92 -12.04 5.72
CA ASP A 83 -5.63 -13.31 5.78
C ASP A 83 -6.60 -13.50 4.60
N GLU A 84 -7.33 -12.44 4.22
CA GLU A 84 -8.22 -12.45 3.06
C GLU A 84 -7.48 -12.75 1.75
N VAL A 85 -6.33 -12.10 1.54
CA VAL A 85 -5.49 -12.29 0.36
C VAL A 85 -4.89 -13.70 0.32
N GLU A 86 -4.43 -14.23 1.45
CA GLU A 86 -3.89 -15.59 1.52
C GLU A 86 -4.95 -16.63 1.12
N GLU A 87 -6.17 -16.49 1.62
CA GLU A 87 -7.28 -17.36 1.25
C GLU A 87 -7.61 -17.25 -0.24
N GLY A 88 -7.56 -16.03 -0.78
CA GLY A 88 -7.71 -15.72 -2.21
C GLY A 88 -6.69 -16.43 -3.09
N ILE A 89 -5.40 -16.40 -2.71
CA ILE A 89 -4.30 -17.04 -3.44
C ILE A 89 -4.50 -18.55 -3.56
N ILE A 90 -4.97 -19.21 -2.50
CA ILE A 90 -5.19 -20.66 -2.48
C ILE A 90 -6.38 -21.04 -3.36
N LYS A 91 -7.50 -20.33 -3.21
CA LYS A 91 -8.75 -20.61 -3.95
C LYS A 91 -8.62 -20.25 -5.43
N ARG A 92 -8.21 -19.02 -5.73
CA ARG A 92 -8.20 -18.40 -7.06
C ARG A 92 -6.97 -17.49 -7.24
N PRO A 93 -5.79 -18.06 -7.52
CA PRO A 93 -4.60 -17.32 -7.92
C PRO A 93 -4.83 -16.72 -9.31
N ASP A 94 -5.30 -15.48 -9.33
CA ASP A 94 -5.45 -14.65 -10.51
C ASP A 94 -4.63 -13.35 -10.38
N THR A 95 -4.70 -12.49 -11.39
CA THR A 95 -3.96 -11.23 -11.40
C THR A 95 -4.46 -10.22 -10.38
N ALA A 96 -5.72 -10.34 -9.92
CA ALA A 96 -6.27 -9.45 -8.90
C ALA A 96 -5.65 -9.78 -7.53
N ALA A 97 -5.60 -11.06 -7.16
CA ALA A 97 -4.94 -11.52 -5.94
C ALA A 97 -3.46 -11.09 -5.89
N LEU A 98 -2.75 -11.15 -7.02
CA LEU A 98 -1.35 -10.67 -7.09
C LEU A 98 -1.23 -9.16 -6.88
N SER A 99 -2.17 -8.38 -7.42
CA SER A 99 -2.19 -6.92 -7.25
C SER A 99 -2.40 -6.56 -5.79
N GLU A 100 -3.41 -7.15 -5.16
CA GLU A 100 -3.77 -6.92 -3.77
C GLU A 100 -2.63 -7.30 -2.82
N LEU A 101 -2.03 -8.49 -3.02
CA LEU A 101 -0.85 -8.93 -2.29
C LEU A 101 0.33 -7.94 -2.42
N SER A 102 0.54 -7.43 -3.63
CA SER A 102 1.63 -6.49 -3.90
C SER A 102 1.40 -5.12 -3.24
N ASP A 103 0.16 -4.63 -3.26
CA ASP A 103 -0.23 -3.36 -2.65
C ASP A 103 -0.12 -3.44 -1.11
N LEU A 104 -0.60 -4.54 -0.53
CA LEU A 104 -0.51 -4.80 0.90
C LEU A 104 0.96 -4.92 1.37
N LYS A 105 1.79 -5.63 0.60
CA LYS A 105 3.23 -5.73 0.85
C LYS A 105 3.92 -4.36 0.84
N ARG A 106 3.56 -3.46 -0.08
CA ARG A 106 4.10 -2.10 -0.12
C ARG A 106 3.70 -1.31 1.12
N ALA A 107 2.42 -1.33 1.47
CA ALA A 107 1.90 -0.66 2.65
C ALA A 107 2.61 -1.10 3.94
N VAL A 108 2.77 -2.41 4.14
CA VAL A 108 3.47 -2.97 5.31
C VAL A 108 4.96 -2.57 5.33
N VAL A 109 5.65 -2.57 4.18
CA VAL A 109 7.06 -2.16 4.09
C VAL A 109 7.23 -0.67 4.43
N ASP A 110 6.34 0.18 3.94
CA ASP A 110 6.38 1.61 4.22
C ASP A 110 6.14 1.88 5.72
N LEU A 111 5.15 1.20 6.30
CA LEU A 111 4.87 1.31 7.73
C LEU A 111 6.03 0.82 8.60
N ARG A 112 6.68 -0.28 8.22
CA ARG A 112 7.85 -0.85 8.91
C ARG A 112 8.99 0.15 9.00
N LYS A 113 9.25 0.87 7.90
CA LYS A 113 10.34 1.85 7.81
C LYS A 113 10.09 3.00 8.80
N VAL A 114 8.86 3.47 8.86
CA VAL A 114 8.45 4.58 9.73
C VAL A 114 8.46 4.16 11.20
N LEU A 115 7.86 3.02 11.52
CA LEU A 115 7.87 2.46 12.88
C LEU A 115 9.28 2.18 13.39
N GLY A 116 10.16 1.65 12.53
CA GLY A 116 11.56 1.42 12.88
C GLY A 116 12.27 2.71 13.27
N ALA A 117 12.06 3.78 12.50
CA ALA A 117 12.64 5.09 12.80
C ALA A 117 12.10 5.68 14.12
N GLN A 118 10.78 5.60 14.36
CA GLN A 118 10.17 6.06 15.61
C GLN A 118 10.69 5.26 16.81
N ARG A 119 10.69 3.92 16.72
CA ARG A 119 11.20 3.03 17.77
C ARG A 119 12.64 3.39 18.16
N ASP A 120 13.52 3.61 17.17
CA ASP A 120 14.92 3.97 17.42
C ASP A 120 15.06 5.36 18.09
N VAL A 121 14.16 6.31 17.79
CA VAL A 121 14.11 7.62 18.48
C VAL A 121 13.71 7.43 19.94
N PHE A 122 12.64 6.69 20.22
CA PHE A 122 12.18 6.44 21.60
C PHE A 122 13.18 5.61 22.41
N GLN A 123 13.87 4.66 21.78
CA GLN A 123 14.96 3.91 22.42
C GLN A 123 16.04 4.85 22.98
N ARG A 124 16.42 5.88 22.20
CA ARG A 124 17.41 6.88 22.61
C ARG A 124 16.89 7.77 23.73
N LEU A 125 15.61 8.16 23.67
CA LEU A 125 14.96 8.95 24.73
C LEU A 125 14.93 8.18 26.05
N THR A 126 14.54 6.91 26.04
CA THR A 126 14.55 6.04 27.23
C THR A 126 15.95 5.87 27.79
N THR A 127 16.97 5.72 26.93
CA THR A 127 18.36 5.55 27.38
C THR A 127 18.94 6.84 27.98
N ARG A 128 18.63 8.01 27.41
CA ARG A 128 19.10 9.32 27.93
C ARG A 128 18.38 9.74 29.20
N ALA A 129 17.07 9.50 29.31
CA ALA A 129 16.27 9.82 30.50
C ALA A 129 16.76 9.09 31.76
N ILE A 130 17.42 7.93 31.61
CA ILE A 130 18.01 7.18 32.73
C ILE A 130 19.32 7.84 33.25
N GLY A 131 19.99 8.66 32.43
CA GLY A 131 21.28 9.27 32.77
C GLY A 131 21.21 10.64 33.45
N GLU A 132 20.13 11.39 33.26
CA GLU A 132 19.91 12.68 33.93
C GLU A 132 18.99 12.51 35.14
N VAL A 133 19.53 12.75 36.33
CA VAL A 133 18.96 12.49 37.67
C VAL A 133 17.64 13.25 37.97
N GLY A 134 17.12 14.03 37.02
CA GLY A 134 15.92 14.87 37.19
C GLY A 134 14.62 14.35 36.57
N ASP A 135 14.63 13.29 35.77
CA ASP A 135 13.49 12.95 34.87
C ASP A 135 12.94 11.52 35.05
N GLN A 136 13.03 10.99 36.26
CA GLN A 136 12.69 9.59 36.55
C GLN A 136 11.20 9.27 36.28
N GLU A 137 10.29 10.23 36.46
CA GLU A 137 8.87 10.07 36.11
C GLU A 137 8.64 10.01 34.59
N MET A 138 9.28 10.87 33.78
CA MET A 138 9.18 10.79 32.32
C MET A 138 9.83 9.55 31.73
N SER A 139 10.86 8.99 32.40
CA SER A 139 11.48 7.75 31.95
C SER A 139 10.49 6.57 31.86
N ILE A 140 9.46 6.56 32.73
CA ILE A 140 8.40 5.55 32.72
C ILE A 140 7.50 5.77 31.50
N TYR A 141 7.11 7.01 31.22
CA TYR A 141 6.28 7.38 30.07
C TYR A 141 6.97 7.07 28.73
N TYR A 142 8.26 7.38 28.59
CA TYR A 142 8.99 7.03 27.36
C TYR A 142 9.15 5.52 27.19
N ARG A 143 9.28 4.76 28.28
CA ARG A 143 9.35 3.30 28.23
C ARG A 143 8.04 2.69 27.76
N ASP A 144 6.91 3.18 28.26
CA ASP A 144 5.58 2.72 27.87
C ASP A 144 5.34 2.89 26.36
N VAL A 145 5.59 4.09 25.83
CA VAL A 145 5.51 4.37 24.38
C VAL A 145 6.50 3.53 23.58
N TYR A 146 7.73 3.35 24.10
CA TYR A 146 8.72 2.48 23.46
C TYR A 146 8.23 1.03 23.37
N ASP A 147 7.64 0.49 24.44
CA ASP A 147 7.11 -0.87 24.47
C ASP A 147 5.96 -1.03 23.47
N HIS A 148 5.09 -0.03 23.31
CA HIS A 148 4.05 -0.02 22.27
C HIS A 148 4.65 0.00 20.86
N LEU A 149 5.65 0.86 20.60
CA LEU A 149 6.34 0.92 19.31
C LEU A 149 7.07 -0.39 18.97
N VAL A 150 7.66 -1.06 19.96
CA VAL A 150 8.28 -2.38 19.77
C VAL A 150 7.25 -3.40 19.33
N ARG A 151 6.11 -3.49 20.05
CA ARG A 151 5.03 -4.43 19.68
C ARG A 151 4.51 -4.16 18.27
N GLN A 152 4.22 -2.90 17.95
CA GLN A 152 3.76 -2.50 16.61
C GLN A 152 4.78 -2.87 15.52
N TYR A 153 6.06 -2.62 15.78
CA TYR A 153 7.13 -2.98 14.85
C TYR A 153 7.22 -4.49 14.63
N GLU A 154 7.13 -5.29 15.69
CA GLU A 154 7.15 -6.76 15.60
C GLU A 154 5.94 -7.32 14.83
N THR A 155 4.75 -6.75 15.04
CA THR A 155 3.55 -7.09 14.24
C THR A 155 3.79 -6.81 12.76
N VAL A 156 4.29 -5.61 12.42
CA VAL A 156 4.55 -5.24 11.02
C VAL A 156 5.66 -6.09 10.39
N ASP A 157 6.70 -6.45 11.15
CA ASP A 157 7.77 -7.34 10.67
C ASP A 157 7.20 -8.74 10.36
N SER A 158 6.31 -9.23 11.23
CA SER A 158 5.62 -10.51 11.04
C SER A 158 4.72 -10.51 9.79
N LEU A 159 3.91 -9.46 9.60
CA LEU A 159 3.10 -9.27 8.40
C LEU A 159 3.96 -9.24 7.13
N ARG A 160 5.10 -8.55 7.17
CA ARG A 160 6.03 -8.47 6.04
C ARG A 160 6.56 -9.85 5.65
N ASP A 161 6.89 -10.67 6.63
CA ASP A 161 7.42 -12.03 6.42
C ASP A 161 6.33 -12.97 5.91
N LEU A 162 5.12 -12.86 6.44
CA LEU A 162 3.97 -13.62 5.99
C LEU A 162 3.63 -13.27 4.53
N LEU A 163 3.46 -12.00 4.18
CA LEU A 163 3.22 -11.54 2.80
C LEU A 163 4.35 -11.95 1.82
N SER A 164 5.59 -12.04 2.31
CA SER A 164 6.70 -12.56 1.50
C SER A 164 6.55 -14.04 1.22
N THR A 165 6.13 -14.82 2.23
CA THR A 165 5.82 -16.24 2.10
C THR A 165 4.61 -16.47 1.19
N SER A 166 3.56 -15.65 1.31
CA SER A 166 2.35 -15.76 0.47
C SER A 166 2.67 -15.51 -1.01
N MET A 167 3.62 -14.63 -1.32
CA MET A 167 4.10 -14.40 -2.70
C MET A 167 4.75 -15.66 -3.30
N ASP A 168 5.55 -16.37 -2.50
CA ASP A 168 6.18 -17.62 -2.93
C ASP A 168 5.13 -18.72 -3.12
N VAL A 169 4.13 -18.78 -2.23
CA VAL A 169 2.98 -19.69 -2.35
C VAL A 169 2.17 -19.39 -3.61
N TYR A 170 1.93 -18.12 -3.94
CA TYR A 170 1.25 -17.71 -5.17
C TYR A 170 1.99 -18.22 -6.41
N LEU A 171 3.31 -17.96 -6.50
CA LEU A 171 4.13 -18.40 -7.63
C LEU A 171 4.13 -19.93 -7.78
N SER A 172 4.25 -20.66 -6.66
CA SER A 172 4.17 -22.12 -6.62
C SER A 172 2.81 -22.62 -7.13
N THR A 173 1.72 -22.00 -6.69
CA THR A 173 0.36 -22.39 -7.08
C THR A 173 0.10 -22.14 -8.57
N VAL A 174 0.54 -21.00 -9.10
CA VAL A 174 0.45 -20.70 -10.54
C VAL A 174 1.26 -21.69 -11.37
N SER A 175 2.50 -21.98 -10.96
CA SER A 175 3.37 -22.95 -11.63
C SER A 175 2.76 -24.36 -11.63
N ASN A 176 2.22 -24.81 -10.50
CA ASN A 176 1.56 -26.11 -10.39
C ASN A 176 0.34 -26.20 -11.34
N ARG A 177 -0.50 -25.15 -11.40
CA ARG A 177 -1.64 -25.11 -12.32
C ARG A 177 -1.20 -25.15 -13.79
N LEU A 178 -0.13 -24.45 -14.15
CA LEU A 178 0.46 -24.49 -15.49
C LEU A 178 0.94 -25.91 -15.82
N ASN A 179 1.66 -26.56 -14.91
CA ASN A 179 2.15 -27.93 -15.08
C ASN A 179 1.00 -28.95 -15.24
N LEU A 180 -0.09 -28.80 -14.48
CA LEU A 180 -1.28 -29.65 -14.62
C LEU A 180 -1.97 -29.44 -15.97
N ARG A 181 -2.06 -28.19 -16.46
CA ARG A 181 -2.64 -27.90 -17.79
C ARG A 181 -1.79 -28.49 -18.92
N ILE A 182 -0.47 -28.34 -18.85
CA ILE A 182 0.46 -28.92 -19.83
C ILE A 182 0.35 -30.44 -19.81
N THR A 183 0.41 -31.09 -18.64
CA THR A 183 0.30 -32.55 -18.52
C THR A 183 -1.00 -33.06 -19.15
N ARG A 184 -2.14 -32.41 -18.92
CA ARG A 184 -3.42 -32.81 -19.54
C ARG A 184 -3.37 -32.72 -21.06
N LEU A 185 -2.88 -31.62 -21.62
CA LEU A 185 -2.73 -31.47 -23.08
C LEU A 185 -1.78 -32.53 -23.66
N THR A 186 -0.67 -32.81 -22.97
CA THR A 186 0.33 -33.81 -23.38
C THR A 186 -0.25 -35.22 -23.37
N VAL A 187 -1.05 -35.60 -22.35
CA VAL A 187 -1.73 -36.90 -22.31
C VAL A 187 -2.66 -37.07 -23.50
N PHE A 188 -3.51 -36.09 -23.79
CA PHE A 188 -4.36 -36.14 -24.98
C PHE A 188 -3.53 -36.25 -26.27
N SER A 189 -2.50 -35.43 -26.41
CA SER A 189 -1.63 -35.42 -27.59
C SER A 189 -0.93 -36.75 -27.80
N THR A 190 -0.43 -37.37 -26.72
CA THR A 190 0.27 -38.66 -26.76
C THR A 190 -0.66 -39.80 -27.19
N LEU A 191 -1.96 -39.73 -26.84
CA LEU A 191 -2.97 -40.67 -27.31
C LEU A 191 -3.33 -40.43 -28.78
N PHE A 192 -3.59 -39.19 -29.18
CA PHE A 192 -4.09 -38.89 -30.52
C PHE A 192 -3.03 -38.86 -31.61
N LEU A 193 -1.79 -38.45 -31.32
CA LEU A 193 -0.72 -38.33 -32.31
C LEU A 193 -0.41 -39.66 -33.04
N PRO A 194 -0.20 -40.81 -32.36
CA PRO A 194 0.02 -42.08 -33.06
C PRO A 194 -1.22 -42.55 -33.82
N LEU A 195 -2.42 -42.37 -33.28
CA LEU A 195 -3.67 -42.73 -33.97
C LEU A 195 -3.87 -41.88 -35.24
N THR A 196 -3.60 -40.58 -35.15
CA THR A 196 -3.67 -39.64 -36.28
C THR A 196 -2.59 -39.96 -37.30
N PHE A 197 -1.39 -40.35 -36.86
CA PHE A 197 -0.33 -40.81 -37.76
C PHE A 197 -0.75 -42.05 -38.53
N ILE A 198 -1.33 -43.06 -37.87
CA ILE A 198 -1.83 -44.29 -38.52
C ILE A 198 -2.95 -43.95 -39.50
N SER A 199 -3.96 -43.19 -39.08
CA SER A 199 -5.08 -42.79 -39.93
C SER A 199 -4.62 -41.95 -41.13
N GLY A 200 -3.71 -41.01 -40.89
CA GLY A 200 -3.09 -40.19 -41.93
C GLY A 200 -2.30 -41.04 -42.92
N PHE A 201 -1.46 -41.96 -42.42
CA PHE A 201 -0.71 -42.89 -43.24
C PHE A 201 -1.63 -43.67 -44.18
N PHE A 202 -2.69 -44.33 -43.67
CA PHE A 202 -3.61 -45.09 -44.51
C PHE A 202 -4.56 -44.23 -45.37
N GLY A 203 -4.77 -42.95 -45.02
CA GLY A 203 -5.55 -42.00 -45.81
C GLY A 203 -4.78 -41.37 -46.98
N MET A 204 -3.46 -41.55 -47.06
CA MET A 204 -2.67 -41.08 -48.19
C MET A 204 -3.00 -41.92 -49.44
N ASN A 205 -3.25 -41.25 -50.56
CA ASN A 205 -3.42 -41.89 -51.87
C ASN A 205 -2.10 -42.49 -52.34
N PHE A 206 -1.71 -43.66 -51.83
CA PHE A 206 -0.52 -44.32 -52.34
C PHE A 206 -0.78 -44.85 -53.76
N GLY A 207 0.07 -44.48 -54.72
CA GLY A 207 -0.10 -44.86 -56.13
C GLY A 207 -0.09 -46.38 -56.40
N TRP A 208 0.38 -47.21 -55.46
CA TRP A 208 0.45 -48.66 -55.64
C TRP A 208 -0.92 -49.35 -55.71
N TYR A 209 -2.00 -48.71 -55.24
CA TYR A 209 -3.37 -49.23 -55.46
C TYR A 209 -3.96 -48.80 -56.82
N ARG A 210 -3.46 -47.72 -57.45
CA ARG A 210 -3.98 -47.21 -58.74
C ARG A 210 -3.39 -47.92 -59.97
N THR A 211 -2.26 -48.60 -59.83
CA THR A 211 -1.55 -49.23 -60.95
C THR A 211 -2.33 -50.40 -61.61
N GLY A 212 -3.45 -50.84 -61.02
CA GLY A 212 -4.30 -51.89 -61.59
C GLY A 212 -5.43 -51.40 -62.53
N LEU A 213 -5.80 -50.12 -62.49
CA LEU A 213 -6.98 -49.62 -63.25
C LEU A 213 -6.64 -48.63 -64.37
N ASP A 214 -5.47 -48.01 -64.36
CA ASP A 214 -5.05 -47.07 -65.43
C ASP A 214 -4.55 -47.79 -66.70
N LEU A 215 -4.26 -49.10 -66.63
CA LEU A 215 -3.92 -49.94 -67.80
C LEU A 215 -5.12 -50.22 -68.72
N LEU A 216 -6.34 -49.85 -68.33
CA LEU A 216 -7.55 -49.91 -69.17
C LEU A 216 -8.08 -48.53 -69.59
N ALA A 217 -7.57 -47.44 -69.02
CA ALA A 217 -8.06 -46.08 -69.29
C ALA A 217 -7.11 -45.22 -70.14
N ALA A 218 -5.89 -45.69 -70.43
CA ALA A 218 -4.94 -45.00 -71.30
C ALA A 218 -5.31 -45.16 -72.80
N GLY A 219 -6.39 -44.50 -73.20
CA GLY A 219 -6.82 -44.43 -74.58
C GLY A 219 -7.74 -43.24 -74.82
N GLY A 220 -7.18 -42.03 -74.96
CA GLY A 220 -7.97 -40.91 -75.49
C GLY A 220 -7.54 -39.50 -75.09
N ARG A 221 -6.58 -38.96 -75.85
CA ARG A 221 -6.46 -37.58 -76.39
C ARG A 221 -6.99 -36.37 -75.58
N ASP A 222 -6.05 -35.55 -75.16
CA ASP A 222 -5.75 -34.16 -75.62
C ASP A 222 -6.91 -33.21 -76.00
N HIS A 223 -7.01 -32.06 -75.31
CA HIS A 223 -7.05 -30.71 -75.91
C HIS A 223 -7.16 -29.55 -74.89
N GLY A 224 -6.31 -28.54 -75.05
CA GLY A 224 -6.74 -27.13 -75.12
C GLY A 224 -6.68 -26.26 -73.85
N PRO A 225 -5.90 -25.16 -73.84
CA PRO A 225 -5.78 -24.24 -72.71
C PRO A 225 -6.77 -23.07 -72.83
N ASP A 226 -7.15 -22.43 -71.72
CA ASP A 226 -7.46 -21.00 -71.75
C ASP A 226 -7.55 -20.31 -70.38
N ASN A 227 -6.89 -19.15 -70.38
CA ASN A 227 -7.27 -17.88 -69.81
C ASN A 227 -6.66 -17.37 -68.49
N ALA A 228 -6.02 -16.22 -68.67
CA ALA A 228 -5.43 -15.35 -67.67
C ALA A 228 -6.44 -14.26 -67.27
N GLY A 229 -6.35 -13.80 -66.03
CA GLY A 229 -6.99 -12.56 -65.56
C GLY A 229 -6.33 -12.10 -64.25
N PRO A 230 -5.68 -10.92 -64.22
CA PRO A 230 -5.05 -10.40 -63.01
C PRO A 230 -5.97 -9.42 -62.28
N ALA A 231 -6.00 -9.46 -60.95
CA ALA A 231 -6.73 -8.51 -60.12
C ALA A 231 -5.78 -7.73 -59.19
N LEU A 232 -5.55 -6.49 -59.61
CA LEU A 232 -5.29 -5.24 -58.89
C LEU A 232 -4.81 -5.20 -57.42
N LEU A 233 -3.77 -4.38 -57.28
CA LEU A 233 -3.26 -3.63 -56.13
C LEU A 233 -4.32 -2.80 -55.38
N LEU A 234 -4.17 -2.71 -54.05
CA LEU A 234 -4.71 -1.65 -53.19
C LEU A 234 -3.55 -0.96 -52.43
N PRO A 235 -3.58 0.37 -52.22
CA PRO A 235 -2.55 1.15 -51.52
C PRO A 235 -2.83 1.31 -50.00
N PRO A 236 -1.86 1.77 -49.18
CA PRO A 236 -2.01 1.93 -47.73
C PRO A 236 -2.49 3.34 -47.31
N GLN A 237 -3.22 3.44 -46.19
CA GLN A 237 -3.47 4.70 -45.46
C GLN A 237 -3.19 4.44 -43.97
N ARG A 238 -2.13 5.02 -43.40
CA ARG A 238 -1.94 6.35 -42.78
C ARG A 238 -2.37 6.41 -41.30
N LEU A 239 -1.32 6.61 -40.51
CA LEU A 239 -1.23 6.98 -39.11
C LEU A 239 -2.00 8.28 -38.82
N ASP A 240 -2.71 8.33 -37.69
CA ASP A 240 -3.22 9.57 -37.13
C ASP A 240 -2.80 9.67 -35.66
N LEU A 241 -2.07 10.74 -35.34
CA LEU A 241 -1.58 11.08 -34.01
C LEU A 241 -2.15 12.44 -33.63
N THR A 242 -3.01 12.48 -32.61
CA THR A 242 -3.38 13.76 -32.00
C THR A 242 -3.53 13.66 -30.47
N ARG A 243 -2.60 14.36 -29.81
CA ARG A 243 -2.57 15.01 -28.48
C ARG A 243 -3.87 15.14 -27.66
N ARG A 244 -3.70 14.94 -26.34
CA ARG A 244 -4.23 15.73 -25.18
C ARG A 244 -3.34 15.33 -23.97
N GLY A 245 -2.62 16.20 -23.25
CA GLY A 245 -3.05 17.34 -22.39
C GLY A 245 -3.20 16.82 -20.95
N VAL A 246 -2.12 16.68 -20.17
CA VAL A 246 -1.65 17.55 -19.05
C VAL A 246 -2.77 18.21 -18.25
N ASP A 247 -2.89 17.81 -16.98
CA ASP A 247 -3.48 18.61 -15.90
C ASP A 247 -2.59 18.52 -14.65
N ASP A 248 -2.22 19.70 -14.16
CA ASP A 248 -1.59 20.01 -12.88
C ASP A 248 -2.61 19.95 -11.75
N ALA A 249 -2.21 19.42 -10.59
CA ALA A 249 -2.95 19.59 -9.34
C ALA A 249 -1.95 19.94 -8.22
N ALA A 250 -1.60 21.22 -8.12
CA ALA A 250 -1.00 21.80 -6.93
C ALA A 250 -2.10 22.04 -5.89
N GLY A 251 -2.22 21.13 -4.93
CA GLY A 251 -3.14 21.23 -3.80
C GLY A 251 -2.53 22.05 -2.66
N ASN A 252 -3.25 23.07 -2.22
CA ASN A 252 -3.02 23.85 -1.00
C ASN A 252 -2.79 22.93 0.22
N LEU A 253 -1.57 22.86 0.75
CA LEU A 253 -1.30 22.24 2.05
C LEU A 253 -1.75 23.21 3.16
N GLY A 254 -2.97 23.01 3.67
CA GLY A 254 -3.40 23.64 4.92
C GLY A 254 -2.57 23.08 6.07
N VAL A 255 -2.00 23.94 6.91
CA VAL A 255 -1.28 23.52 8.11
C VAL A 255 -2.21 23.78 9.29
N LEU A 256 -2.71 22.71 9.91
CA LEU A 256 -3.47 22.76 11.16
C LEU A 256 -2.50 22.80 12.33
N VAL A 257 -2.60 23.83 13.16
CA VAL A 257 -1.80 24.02 14.36
C VAL A 257 -2.75 24.02 15.56
N GLU A 258 -2.62 23.02 16.43
CA GLU A 258 -3.40 22.91 17.66
C GLU A 258 -2.50 23.16 18.87
N VAL A 259 -2.88 24.13 19.71
CA VAL A 259 -2.19 24.45 20.97
C VAL A 259 -2.92 23.74 22.09
N VAL A 260 -2.24 22.83 22.78
CA VAL A 260 -2.87 21.88 23.72
C VAL A 260 -2.87 22.40 25.18
N ALA A 261 -2.08 23.42 25.56
CA ALA A 261 -2.24 24.15 26.84
C ALA A 261 -1.24 25.31 27.02
N GLY A 262 -1.58 26.28 27.89
CA GLY A 262 -0.66 27.18 28.61
C GLY A 262 -1.37 28.10 29.63
N ALA A 263 -0.94 28.09 30.90
CA ALA A 263 -1.25 28.95 32.08
C ALA A 263 -2.70 29.41 32.40
N ASP A 264 -3.69 29.17 31.55
CA ASP A 264 -5.12 29.35 31.81
C ASP A 264 -5.87 28.42 30.83
N PRO A 265 -6.71 27.47 31.28
CA PRO A 265 -7.30 26.43 30.41
C PRO A 265 -8.37 26.92 29.43
N MET A 266 -8.36 28.21 29.05
CA MET A 266 -9.46 28.91 28.38
C MET A 266 -9.07 29.61 27.06
N VAL A 267 -7.90 29.34 26.46
CA VAL A 267 -7.47 30.09 25.27
C VAL A 267 -7.18 29.22 24.04
N ALA A 268 -8.15 29.28 23.13
CA ALA A 268 -8.11 29.11 21.67
C ALA A 268 -7.57 27.79 21.09
N VAL A 269 -8.50 26.85 20.88
CA VAL A 269 -8.40 25.91 19.77
C VAL A 269 -8.94 26.62 18.54
N GLY A 270 -8.06 26.96 17.59
CA GLY A 270 -8.41 27.66 16.36
C GLY A 270 -9.01 26.71 15.33
N ASP A 271 -10.14 27.11 14.74
CA ASP A 271 -10.87 26.37 13.71
C ASP A 271 -10.16 26.43 12.34
N GLY A 272 -8.92 25.95 12.23
CA GLY A 272 -8.21 25.77 10.94
C GLY A 272 -8.05 27.02 10.05
N GLN A 273 -8.47 28.20 10.50
CA GLN A 273 -8.30 29.49 9.85
C GLN A 273 -7.47 30.35 10.79
N GLY A 274 -6.29 30.74 10.32
CA GLY A 274 -5.31 31.46 11.12
C GLY A 274 -5.86 32.76 11.69
N ASP A 275 -6.03 32.79 13.01
CA ASP A 275 -5.88 34.00 13.81
C ASP A 275 -5.20 33.60 15.13
N PHE A 276 -3.87 33.49 15.08
CA PHE A 276 -3.07 33.39 16.28
C PHE A 276 -2.92 34.80 16.82
N GLY A 277 -3.81 35.16 17.76
CA GLY A 277 -3.72 36.39 18.55
C GLY A 277 -2.42 36.44 19.35
N LEU A 278 -1.32 36.72 18.65
CA LEU A 278 -0.04 37.09 19.23
C LEU A 278 -0.22 38.47 19.86
N PRO A 279 0.22 38.69 21.11
CA PRO A 279 0.25 40.03 21.67
C PRO A 279 1.18 40.90 20.82
N ASP A 280 0.66 42.04 20.36
CA ASP A 280 1.40 43.03 19.59
C ASP A 280 2.67 43.45 20.36
N PRO A 281 3.88 43.22 19.82
CA PRO A 281 5.12 43.63 20.48
C PRO A 281 5.25 45.17 20.59
N ALA A 282 4.33 45.96 20.04
CA ALA A 282 4.33 47.41 20.13
C ALA A 282 3.66 47.99 21.40
N ALA A 283 2.98 47.19 22.24
CA ALA A 283 2.19 47.75 23.35
C ALA A 283 2.99 48.13 24.62
N ASN A 284 4.29 47.85 24.72
CA ASN A 284 5.06 48.04 25.96
C ASN A 284 6.03 49.24 25.96
N GLN A 285 5.71 50.34 25.26
CA GLN A 285 6.54 51.55 25.25
C GLN A 285 5.88 52.84 25.76
N GLN A 286 4.67 52.78 26.33
CA GLN A 286 3.97 54.00 26.76
C GLN A 286 3.76 54.21 28.27
N ASP A 287 4.31 53.35 29.13
CA ASP A 287 4.18 53.52 30.59
C ASP A 287 5.54 53.72 31.30
N ARG A 288 6.32 54.68 30.80
CA ARG A 288 7.41 55.33 31.53
C ARG A 288 7.48 56.81 31.18
N ARG A 289 6.62 57.63 31.79
CA ARG A 289 6.91 59.03 32.13
C ARG A 289 6.15 59.44 33.39
#